data_AF-A0A351HDB3-F1
#
_entry.id   AF-A0A351HDB3-F1
#
_cell.length_a   1.000
_cell.length_b   1.000
_cell.length_c   1.000
_cell.angle_alpha   90.00
_cell.angle_beta   90.00
_cell.angle_gamma   90.00
#
_symmetry.space_group_name_H-M   'P 1'
#
loop_
_entity.id
_entity.type
_entity.pdbx_description
1 polymer ?
#
loop_
_entity_poly.entity_id
_entity_poly.type
_entity_poly.pdbx_seq_one_letter_code
_entity_poly.pdbx_strand_id
1 'polypeptide(L)'
;MSFFQFSDPAFFFLLLLLPILAWWAGRMGPEAAVRFSSTALVKAVSRHRHSRPGKFLFGLRLLALAALIAALARPQIGRMNDSIEAEGIDIVVTLDLSGSMRALDLSTRDDIVTRLDAAKRVVEDFIGKRE
;
A
#
# COMPACT_ATOMS: atom_id res chain seq x y z
N MET A 1 4.35 -9.52 4.70
CA MET A 1 4.25 -9.51 3.22
C MET A 1 4.56 -8.11 2.68
N SER A 2 5.14 -7.97 1.48
CA SER A 2 5.33 -6.64 0.86
C SER A 2 4.10 -6.22 0.08
N PHE A 3 3.66 -4.96 0.22
CA PHE A 3 2.55 -4.41 -0.56
C PHE A 3 2.98 -3.17 -1.36
N PHE A 4 2.30 -2.95 -2.48
CA PHE A 4 2.42 -1.77 -3.31
C PHE A 4 1.05 -1.14 -3.49
N GLN A 5 0.90 0.14 -3.15
CA GLN A 5 -0.36 0.86 -3.30
C GLN A 5 -0.12 2.32 -3.66
N PHE A 6 -1.11 2.96 -4.28
CA PHE A 6 -1.17 4.42 -4.42
C PHE A 6 -2.13 4.95 -3.35
N SER A 7 -1.66 5.90 -2.52
CA SER A 7 -2.49 6.50 -1.47
C SER A 7 -3.64 7.32 -2.05
N ASP A 8 -3.37 8.02 -3.17
CA ASP A 8 -4.30 8.98 -3.75
C ASP A 8 -4.47 8.74 -5.27
N PRO A 9 -5.07 7.59 -5.67
CA PRO A 9 -5.17 7.21 -7.08
C PRO A 9 -6.03 8.18 -7.92
N ALA A 10 -6.86 9.01 -7.29
CA ALA A 10 -7.69 10.00 -7.97
C ALA A 10 -6.87 11.03 -8.77
N PHE A 11 -5.61 11.29 -8.41
CA PHE A 11 -4.76 12.20 -9.18
C PHE A 11 -4.50 11.72 -10.62
N PHE A 12 -4.65 10.42 -10.91
CA PHE A 12 -4.53 9.92 -12.29
C PHE A 12 -5.59 10.48 -13.23
N PHE A 13 -6.72 10.99 -12.74
CA PHE A 13 -7.68 11.71 -13.59
C PHE A 13 -7.08 12.97 -14.23
N LEU A 14 -6.05 13.58 -13.62
CA LEU A 14 -5.32 14.69 -14.23
C LEU A 14 -4.57 14.30 -15.50
N LEU A 15 -4.25 13.01 -15.70
CA LEU A 15 -3.63 12.56 -16.95
C LEU A 15 -4.54 12.80 -18.16
N LEU A 16 -5.86 12.84 -17.97
CA LEU A 16 -6.81 13.17 -19.05
C LEU A 16 -6.67 14.61 -19.55
N LEU A 17 -6.04 15.49 -18.76
CA LEU A 17 -5.75 16.87 -19.19
C LEU A 17 -4.53 16.94 -20.13
N LEU A 18 -3.62 15.97 -20.10
CA LEU A 18 -2.43 15.94 -20.96
C LEU A 18 -2.75 15.94 -22.46
N PRO A 19 -3.67 15.11 -23.00
CA PRO A 19 -4.03 15.16 -24.42
C PRO A 19 -4.70 16.49 -24.80
N ILE A 20 -5.48 17.09 -23.89
CA ILE A 20 -6.10 18.40 -24.10
C ILE A 20 -5.03 19.48 -24.21
N LEU A 21 -4.05 19.49 -23.30
CA LEU A 21 -2.90 20.39 -23.33
C LEU A 21 -2.05 20.19 -24.58
N ALA A 22 -1.83 18.93 -25.00
CA ALA A 22 -1.10 18.61 -26.23
C ALA A 22 -1.80 19.14 -27.48
N TRP A 23 -3.11 18.97 -27.55
CA TRP A 23 -3.94 19.47 -28.64
C TRP A 23 -4.01 20.99 -28.67
N TRP A 24 -4.19 21.63 -27.51
CA TRP A 24 -4.22 23.09 -27.40
C TRP A 24 -2.87 23.72 -27.76
N ALA A 25 -1.76 23.17 -27.26
CA ALA A 25 -0.43 23.62 -27.64
C ALA A 25 -0.14 23.42 -29.14
N GLY A 26 -0.70 22.37 -29.76
CA GLY A 26 -0.63 22.17 -31.21
C GLY A 26 -1.45 23.18 -32.02
N ARG A 27 -2.48 23.80 -31.41
CA ARG A 27 -3.34 24.84 -32.00
C ARG A 27 -2.71 26.23 -31.89
N MET A 28 -1.96 26.47 -30.83
CA MET A 28 -1.15 27.68 -30.66
C MET A 28 0.13 27.52 -31.50
N GLY A 29 -0.04 27.56 -32.82
CA GLY A 29 1.09 27.65 -33.75
C GLY A 29 1.98 28.86 -33.40
N PRO A 30 3.25 28.89 -33.84
CA PRO A 30 4.16 29.96 -33.46
C PRO A 30 3.53 31.30 -33.83
N GLU A 31 3.17 32.11 -32.83
CA GLU A 31 2.85 33.51 -33.09
C GLU A 31 4.09 34.10 -33.76
N ALA A 32 3.92 34.46 -35.02
CA ALA A 32 4.95 35.17 -35.75
C ALA A 32 5.14 36.51 -35.02
N ALA A 33 6.25 36.64 -34.29
CA ALA A 33 6.67 37.88 -33.66
C ALA A 33 6.83 39.04 -34.68
N VAL A 34 6.74 38.74 -35.98
CA VAL A 34 6.71 39.73 -37.06
C VAL A 34 5.58 39.38 -38.05
N ARG A 35 4.54 40.20 -38.10
CA ARG A 35 3.52 40.16 -39.16
C ARG A 35 4.10 40.85 -40.40
N PHE A 36 4.60 40.09 -41.36
CA PHE A 36 4.95 40.62 -42.69
C PHE A 36 3.70 40.62 -43.61
N SER A 37 3.40 41.75 -44.24
CA SER A 37 2.24 41.92 -45.15
C SER A 37 2.32 41.19 -46.48
N SER A 38 3.34 40.35 -46.73
CA SER A 38 3.31 39.41 -47.85
C SER A 38 4.09 38.13 -47.53
N THR A 39 3.44 36.98 -47.72
CA THR A 39 4.04 35.65 -47.52
C THR A 39 4.65 35.08 -48.80
N ALA A 40 4.50 35.77 -49.94
CA ALA A 40 4.96 35.30 -51.25
C ALA A 40 6.49 35.23 -51.37
N LEU A 41 7.21 36.26 -50.88
CA LEU A 41 8.68 36.32 -50.93
C LEU A 41 9.35 35.40 -49.89
N VAL A 42 8.71 35.22 -48.74
CA VAL A 42 9.23 34.36 -47.67
C VAL A 42 9.07 32.87 -48.00
N LYS A 43 8.06 32.49 -48.79
CA LYS A 43 7.83 31.09 -49.20
C LYS A 43 8.94 30.54 -50.11
N ALA A 44 9.58 31.40 -50.91
CA ALA A 44 10.71 31.02 -51.77
C ALA A 44 12.01 30.80 -51.00
N VAL A 45 12.20 31.47 -49.86
CA VAL A 45 13.42 31.40 -49.02
C VAL A 45 13.24 30.45 -47.82
N SER A 46 11.99 30.23 -47.39
CA SER A 46 11.63 29.31 -46.31
C SER A 46 11.73 27.86 -46.78
N ARG A 47 12.96 27.39 -46.91
CA ARG A 47 13.25 25.96 -46.88
C ARG A 47 12.65 25.45 -45.59
N HIS A 48 11.67 24.54 -45.70
CA HIS A 48 10.89 23.97 -44.61
C HIS A 48 11.80 23.46 -43.48
N ARG A 49 12.20 24.34 -42.56
CA ARG A 49 12.91 23.95 -41.35
C ARG A 49 11.82 23.46 -40.42
N HIS A 50 11.44 22.20 -40.61
CA HIS A 50 10.62 21.48 -39.65
C HIS A 50 11.29 21.65 -38.29
N SER A 51 10.70 22.48 -37.44
CA SER A 51 11.11 22.69 -36.05
C SER A 51 10.86 21.40 -35.28
N ARG A 52 11.78 20.45 -35.44
CA ARG A 52 11.86 19.18 -34.69
C ARG A 52 12.22 19.39 -33.21
N PRO A 53 13.07 20.37 -32.81
CA PRO A 53 13.42 20.56 -31.41
C PRO A 53 12.22 20.96 -30.54
N GLY A 54 11.30 21.78 -31.07
CA GLY A 54 10.14 22.27 -30.32
C GLY A 54 9.17 21.15 -29.93
N LYS A 55 8.89 20.23 -30.86
CA LYS A 55 8.01 19.07 -30.59
C LYS A 55 8.64 18.09 -29.59
N PHE A 56 9.97 17.88 -29.69
CA PHE A 56 10.70 17.04 -28.75
C PHE A 56 10.69 17.62 -27.33
N LEU A 57 11.05 18.90 -27.18
CA LEU A 57 11.03 19.58 -25.87
C LEU A 57 9.61 19.65 -25.28
N PHE A 58 8.59 19.82 -26.13
CA PHE A 58 7.20 19.77 -25.70
C PHE A 58 6.79 18.37 -25.21
N GLY A 59 7.18 17.32 -25.92
CA GLY A 59 6.99 15.94 -25.46
C GLY A 59 7.66 15.67 -24.11
N LEU A 60 8.87 16.17 -23.91
CA LEU A 60 9.59 16.04 -22.63
C LEU A 60 8.86 16.76 -21.48
N ARG A 61 8.27 17.94 -21.75
CA ARG A 61 7.44 18.67 -20.76
C ARG A 61 6.18 17.88 -20.38
N LEU A 62 5.51 17.25 -21.34
CA LEU A 62 4.35 16.40 -21.07
C LEU A 62 4.73 15.16 -20.25
N LEU A 63 5.88 14.54 -20.57
CA LEU A 63 6.39 13.40 -19.81
C LEU A 63 6.73 13.80 -18.37
N ALA A 64 7.40 14.95 -18.19
CA ALA A 64 7.68 15.49 -16.86
C ALA A 64 6.38 15.76 -16.07
N LEU A 65 5.36 16.30 -16.72
CA LEU A 65 4.06 16.53 -16.09
C LEU A 65 3.35 15.22 -15.72
N ALA A 66 3.42 14.20 -16.59
CA ALA A 66 2.91 12.86 -16.28
C ALA A 66 3.62 12.23 -15.07
N ALA A 67 4.94 12.37 -14.98
CA ALA A 67 5.72 11.91 -13.84
C ALA A 67 5.36 12.64 -12.54
N LEU A 68 5.11 13.96 -12.60
CA LEU A 68 4.61 14.73 -11.45
C LEU A 68 3.23 14.26 -11.00
N ILE A 69 2.32 13.97 -11.93
CA ILE A 69 0.98 13.43 -11.61
C ILE A 69 1.11 12.05 -10.95
N ALA A 70 1.99 11.19 -11.45
CA ALA A 70 2.26 9.89 -10.83
C ALA A 70 2.87 10.03 -9.43
N ALA A 71 3.72 11.03 -9.20
CA ALA A 71 4.27 11.33 -7.88
C ALA A 71 3.19 11.86 -6.90
N LEU A 72 2.25 12.68 -7.38
CA LEU A 72 1.10 13.16 -6.60
C LEU A 72 0.18 12.03 -6.15
N ALA A 73 0.04 10.96 -6.95
CA ALA A 73 -0.71 9.76 -6.56
C ALA A 73 -0.07 8.99 -5.39
N ARG A 74 1.11 9.42 -4.92
CA ARG A 74 1.82 8.88 -3.75
C ARG A 74 1.99 7.35 -3.82
N PRO A 75 2.88 6.84 -4.68
CA PRO A 75 3.23 5.43 -4.69
C PRO A 75 3.91 5.05 -3.37
N GLN A 76 3.42 4.00 -2.72
CA GLN A 76 3.91 3.49 -1.46
C GLN A 76 4.33 2.04 -1.63
N ILE A 77 5.57 1.74 -1.20
CA ILE A 77 6.08 0.38 -1.04
C ILE A 77 6.23 0.16 0.46
N GLY A 78 5.45 -0.75 1.02
CA GLY A 78 5.43 -1.07 2.43
C GLY A 78 5.78 -2.53 2.70
N ARG A 79 6.31 -2.79 3.89
CA ARG A 79 6.38 -4.14 4.45
C ARG A 79 5.35 -4.21 5.56
N MET A 80 4.36 -5.07 5.38
CA MET A 80 3.48 -5.46 6.46
C MET A 80 4.26 -6.48 7.30
N ASN A 81 4.77 -6.02 8.43
CA ASN A 81 5.26 -6.90 9.47
C ASN A 81 4.01 -7.34 10.23
N ASP A 82 3.55 -8.56 9.97
CA ASP A 82 2.65 -9.23 10.88
C ASP A 82 3.48 -9.58 12.12
N SER A 83 3.65 -8.60 13.02
CA SER A 83 4.04 -8.91 14.38
C SER A 83 2.82 -9.63 14.96
N ILE A 84 2.89 -10.96 14.99
CA ILE A 84 2.10 -11.71 15.95
C ILE A 84 2.61 -11.19 17.29
N GLU A 85 1.93 -10.18 17.85
CA GLU A 85 2.07 -9.82 19.25
C GLU A 85 1.52 -11.02 20.02
N ALA A 86 2.39 -11.99 20.25
CA ALA A 86 2.15 -13.01 21.25
C ALA A 86 2.25 -12.26 22.59
N GLU A 87 1.12 -11.73 23.04
CA GLU A 87 0.99 -11.19 24.38
C GLU A 87 1.24 -12.35 25.36
N GLY A 88 2.45 -12.37 25.93
CA GLY A 88 2.80 -13.34 26.95
C GLY A 88 1.94 -13.08 28.17
N ILE A 89 0.97 -13.95 28.44
CA ILE A 89 0.14 -13.87 29.64
C ILE A 89 0.81 -14.63 30.79
N ASP A 90 1.13 -13.91 31.87
CA ASP A 90 1.56 -14.53 33.12
C ASP A 90 0.34 -15.12 33.84
N ILE A 91 0.34 -16.43 34.08
CA ILE A 91 -0.76 -17.14 34.74
C ILE A 91 -0.29 -17.66 36.09
N VAL A 92 -0.99 -17.24 37.15
CA VAL A 92 -0.81 -17.78 38.50
C VAL A 92 -2.00 -18.68 38.82
N VAL A 93 -1.72 -19.95 39.16
CA VAL A 93 -2.72 -20.93 39.54
C VAL A 93 -2.63 -21.21 41.03
N THR A 94 -3.76 -21.14 41.73
CA THR A 94 -3.88 -21.51 43.14
C THR A 94 -4.82 -22.70 43.29
N LEU A 95 -4.47 -23.64 44.16
CA LEU A 95 -5.25 -24.86 44.42
C LEU A 95 -5.69 -24.89 45.87
N ASP A 96 -6.97 -25.19 46.10
CA ASP A 96 -7.49 -25.43 47.45
C ASP A 96 -6.98 -26.78 47.99
N LEU A 97 -6.64 -26.81 49.28
CA LEU A 97 -6.21 -28.00 50.02
C LEU A 97 -7.14 -28.31 51.20
N SER A 98 -8.34 -27.73 51.21
CA SER A 98 -9.36 -27.99 52.22
C SER A 98 -9.75 -29.48 52.27
N GLY A 99 -10.30 -29.92 53.40
CA GLY A 99 -10.72 -31.32 53.58
C GLY A 99 -11.71 -31.81 52.50
N SER A 100 -12.49 -30.89 51.91
CA SER A 100 -13.41 -31.19 50.81
C SER A 100 -12.70 -31.71 49.55
N MET A 101 -11.43 -31.36 49.35
CA MET A 101 -10.63 -31.76 48.20
C MET A 101 -10.20 -33.23 48.23
N ARG A 102 -10.43 -33.92 49.35
CA ARG A 102 -10.20 -35.38 49.51
C ARG A 102 -11.42 -36.21 49.06
N ALA A 103 -12.51 -35.57 48.63
CA ALA A 103 -13.68 -36.28 48.12
C ALA A 103 -13.34 -37.13 46.89
N LEU A 104 -13.99 -38.28 46.77
CA LEU A 104 -13.81 -39.28 45.71
C LEU A 104 -14.97 -39.28 44.71
N ASP A 105 -15.73 -38.20 44.64
CA ASP A 105 -16.90 -38.06 43.77
C ASP A 105 -16.56 -38.00 42.27
N LEU A 106 -15.29 -37.73 41.94
CA LEU A 106 -14.75 -37.80 40.57
C LEU A 106 -14.12 -39.16 40.24
N SER A 107 -14.10 -40.10 41.18
CA SER A 107 -13.55 -41.44 40.96
C SER A 107 -14.44 -42.27 40.03
N THR A 108 -13.82 -43.13 39.23
CA THR A 108 -14.51 -44.16 38.43
C THR A 108 -14.20 -45.54 38.99
N ARG A 109 -14.83 -46.60 38.45
CA ARG A 109 -14.58 -47.98 38.92
C ARG A 109 -13.13 -48.42 38.74
N ASP A 110 -12.46 -47.87 37.73
CA ASP A 110 -11.11 -48.26 37.32
C ASP A 110 -10.03 -47.25 37.75
N ASP A 111 -10.43 -46.06 38.22
CA ASP A 111 -9.52 -44.99 38.62
C ASP A 111 -10.08 -44.24 39.84
N ILE A 112 -9.51 -44.53 41.01
CA ILE A 112 -9.87 -43.90 42.28
C ILE A 112 -9.01 -42.65 42.46
N VAL A 113 -9.63 -41.48 42.30
CA VAL A 113 -8.96 -40.17 42.35
C VAL A 113 -9.71 -39.20 43.26
N THR A 114 -8.96 -38.43 44.02
CA THR A 114 -9.52 -37.31 44.78
C THR A 114 -9.76 -36.11 43.87
N ARG A 115 -10.59 -35.15 44.31
CA ARG A 115 -10.72 -33.86 43.62
C ARG A 115 -9.39 -33.14 43.44
N LEU A 116 -8.49 -33.24 44.43
CA LEU A 116 -7.14 -32.67 44.32
C LEU A 116 -6.32 -33.33 43.21
N ASP A 117 -6.40 -34.65 43.08
CA ASP A 117 -5.69 -35.40 42.03
C ASP A 117 -6.23 -35.04 40.64
N ALA A 118 -7.55 -34.93 40.50
CA ALA A 118 -8.19 -34.48 39.27
C ALA A 118 -7.76 -33.05 38.91
N ALA A 119 -7.72 -32.13 39.87
CA ALA A 119 -7.29 -30.76 39.63
C ALA A 119 -5.82 -30.69 39.16
N LYS A 120 -4.92 -31.49 39.76
CA LYS A 120 -3.53 -31.58 39.32
C LYS A 120 -3.39 -32.05 37.88
N ARG A 121 -4.13 -33.09 37.49
CA ARG A 121 -4.13 -33.60 36.10
C ARG A 121 -4.58 -32.53 35.11
N VAL A 122 -5.63 -31.78 35.44
CA VAL A 122 -6.11 -30.68 34.58
C VAL A 122 -5.06 -29.56 34.45
N VAL A 123 -4.35 -29.24 35.53
CA VAL A 123 -3.27 -28.24 35.49
C VAL A 123 -2.10 -28.73 34.64
N GLU A 124 -1.74 -30.01 34.74
CA GLU A 124 -0.69 -30.62 33.92
C GLU A 124 -1.06 -30.60 32.43
N ASP A 125 -2.29 -31.01 32.08
CA ASP A 125 -2.81 -30.94 30.71
C ASP A 125 -2.86 -29.50 30.18
N PHE A 126 -3.18 -28.53 31.04
CA PHE A 126 -3.20 -27.12 30.69
C PHE A 126 -1.80 -26.58 30.37
N ILE A 127 -0.78 -27.00 31.14
CA ILE A 127 0.62 -26.63 30.91
C ILE A 127 1.12 -27.31 29.63
N GLY A 128 0.88 -28.61 29.44
CA GLY A 128 1.35 -29.36 28.27
C GLY A 128 0.76 -28.91 26.93
N LYS A 129 -0.41 -28.25 26.92
CA LYS A 129 -0.99 -27.63 25.70
C LYS A 129 -0.37 -26.28 25.33
N ARG A 130 0.44 -25.70 26.23
CA ARG A 130 1.03 -24.35 26.09
C ARG A 130 2.54 -24.39 25.87
N GLU A 131 3.19 -25.55 25.99
CA GLU A 131 4.52 -25.84 25.41
C GLU A 131 4.41 -26.15 23.91
#